data_AF-A0A1F8F4L3-F1
#
_entry.id   AF-A0A1F8F4L3-F1
#
_cell.length_a   1.000
_cell.length_b   1.000
_cell.length_c   1.000
_cell.angle_alpha   90.00
_cell.angle_beta   90.00
_cell.angle_gamma   90.00
#
_symmetry.space_group_name_H-M   'P 1'
#
loop_
_entity.id
_entity.type
_entity.pdbx_description
1 polymer ?
#
loop_
_entity_poly.entity_id
_entity_poly.type
_entity_poly.pdbx_seq_one_letter_code
_entity_poly.pdbx_strand_id
1 'polypeptide(L)' 'METVVKRPLDWLTELRSRKVSLIRLSPENPEVLAEVAAIIIEMGQFRLEHPQQAGIVMQWELELLDSFPGVEQPDDQN' A
#
# COMPACT_ATOMS: atom_id res chain seq x y z
N MET A 1 22.58 -4.69 11.01
CA MET A 1 21.15 -4.54 10.69
C MET A 1 20.76 -5.76 9.89
N GLU A 2 20.05 -6.71 10.49
CA GLU A 2 19.54 -7.89 9.81
C GLU A 2 18.45 -7.43 8.83
N THR A 3 18.78 -7.33 7.55
CA THR A 3 17.77 -7.23 6.50
C THR A 3 17.08 -8.58 6.45
N VAL A 4 16.00 -8.72 7.22
CA VAL A 4 15.09 -9.86 7.11
C VAL A 4 14.54 -9.81 5.69
N VAL A 5 15.08 -10.64 4.81
CA VAL A 5 14.56 -10.85 3.46
C VAL A 5 13.21 -11.55 3.63
N LYS A 6 12.15 -10.76 3.84
CA LYS A 6 10.77 -11.27 3.86
C LYS A 6 10.47 -11.84 2.49
N ARG A 7 9.82 -13.00 2.45
CA ARG A 7 9.41 -13.58 1.16
C ARG A 7 8.29 -12.73 0.55
N PRO A 8 8.14 -12.68 -0.78
CA PRO A 8 7.12 -11.85 -1.43
C PRO A 8 5.69 -12.17 -0.94
N LEU A 9 5.41 -13.43 -0.62
CA LEU A 9 4.14 -13.88 -0.03
C LEU A 9 3.90 -13.32 1.38
N ASP A 10 4.94 -13.25 2.21
CA ASP A 10 4.85 -12.66 3.55
C ASP A 10 4.55 -11.16 3.43
N TRP A 11 5.19 -10.49 2.47
CA TRP A 11 5.00 -9.06 2.26
C TRP A 11 3.61 -8.72 1.71
N LEU A 12 3.10 -9.50 0.74
CA LEU A 12 1.70 -9.40 0.28
C LEU A 12 0.69 -9.57 1.42
N THR A 13 0.94 -10.54 2.31
CA THR A 13 0.06 -10.82 3.45
C THR A 13 0.04 -9.63 4.41
N GLU A 14 1.21 -9.04 4.67
CA GLU A 14 1.36 -7.85 5.51
C GLU A 14 0.68 -6.62 4.88
N LEU A 15 0.92 -6.34 3.60
CA LEU A 15 0.28 -5.23 2.87
C LEU A 15 -1.23 -5.36 2.87
N ARG A 16 -1.76 -6.57 2.61
CA ARG A 16 -3.20 -6.83 2.67
C ARG A 16 -3.76 -6.58 4.07
N SER A 17 -3.07 -7.05 5.11
CA SER A 17 -3.53 -6.87 6.48
C SER A 17 -3.57 -5.40 6.87
N ARG A 18 -2.53 -4.63 6.52
CA ARG A 18 -2.45 -3.18 6.79
C ARG A 18 -3.55 -2.42 6.05
N LYS A 19 -3.76 -2.72 4.76
CA LYS A 19 -4.88 -2.19 3.96
C LYS A 19 -6.23 -2.41 4.65
N VAL A 20 -6.54 -3.65 5.04
CA VAL A 20 -7.83 -4.00 5.67
C VAL A 20 -8.00 -3.30 7.02
N SER A 21 -6.93 -3.16 7.80
CA SER A 21 -6.96 -2.42 9.06
C SER A 21 -7.27 -0.95 8.83
N LEU A 22 -6.64 -0.32 7.85
CA LEU A 22 -6.83 1.10 7.57
C LEU A 22 -8.23 1.42 7.10
N ILE A 23 -8.80 0.66 6.17
CA ILE A 23 -10.18 0.87 5.65
C ILE A 23 -11.23 0.85 6.76
N ARG A 24 -10.94 0.24 7.92
CA ARG A 24 -11.84 0.23 9.08
C ARG A 24 -11.75 1.49 9.95
N LEU A 25 -10.75 2.35 9.70
CA LEU A 25 -10.51 3.60 10.42
C LEU A 25 -11.15 4.78 9.70
N SER A 26 -11.25 5.92 10.40
CA SER A 26 -11.88 7.12 9.85
C SER A 26 -10.99 7.77 8.79
N PRO A 27 -11.49 8.04 7.57
CA PRO A 27 -10.73 8.66 6.48
C PRO A 27 -10.40 10.13 6.71
N GLU A 28 -11.00 10.76 7.71
CA GLU A 28 -10.74 12.16 8.06
C GLU A 28 -9.57 12.33 9.04
N ASN A 29 -9.00 11.23 9.55
CA ASN A 29 -7.87 11.31 10.49
C ASN A 29 -6.54 11.50 9.72
N PRO A 30 -5.80 12.59 9.96
CA PRO A 30 -4.53 12.86 9.28
C PRO A 30 -3.46 11.78 9.49
N GLU A 31 -3.44 11.10 10.65
CA GLU A 31 -2.51 9.99 10.90
C GLU A 31 -2.83 8.79 10.01
N VAL A 32 -4.12 8.52 9.80
CA VAL A 32 -4.58 7.44 8.91
C VAL A 32 -4.24 7.78 7.46
N LEU A 33 -4.47 9.03 7.03
CA LEU A 33 -4.10 9.48 5.68
C LEU A 33 -2.59 9.35 5.41
N ALA A 34 -1.76 9.71 6.39
CA ALA A 34 -0.30 9.53 6.27
C ALA A 34 0.11 8.05 6.18
N GLU A 35 -0.54 7.17 6.95
CA GLU A 35 -0.28 5.73 6.90
C GLU A 35 -0.75 5.10 5.58
N VAL A 36 -1.89 5.54 5.04
CA VAL A 36 -2.37 5.14 3.71
C VAL A 36 -1.39 5.56 2.63
N ALA A 37 -0.88 6.80 2.66
CA ALA A 37 0.12 7.28 1.72
C ALA A 37 1.41 6.44 1.76
N ALA A 38 1.88 6.09 2.97
CA ALA A 38 3.05 5.24 3.15
C ALA A 38 2.84 3.84 2.53
N ILE A 39 1.66 3.24 2.74
CA ILE A 39 1.34 1.93 2.16
C ILE A 39 1.24 1.97 0.64
N ILE A 40 0.71 3.04 0.06
CA ILE A 40 0.68 3.19 -1.40
C ILE A 40 2.12 3.23 -1.97
N ILE A 41 3.05 3.91 -1.29
CA ILE A 41 4.47 3.90 -1.68
C ILE A 41 5.07 2.49 -1.58
N GLU A 42 4.83 1.79 -0.46
CA GLU A 42 5.32 0.42 -0.26
C GLU A 42 4.73 -0.56 -1.30
N MET A 43 3.45 -0.41 -1.63
CA MET A 43 2.79 -1.17 -2.69
C MET A 43 3.43 -0.87 -4.06
N GLY A 44 3.69 0.40 -4.38
CA GLY A 44 4.40 0.79 -5.59
C GLY A 44 5.78 0.15 -5.71
N GLN A 45 6.58 0.18 -4.64
CA GLN A 45 7.88 -0.49 -4.57
C GLN A 45 7.75 -2.01 -4.78
N PHE A 46 6.77 -2.64 -4.12
CA PHE A 46 6.53 -4.07 -4.29
C PHE A 46 6.24 -4.45 -5.74
N ARG A 47 5.44 -3.65 -6.46
CA ARG A 47 5.13 -3.91 -7.87
C ARG A 47 6.38 -3.85 -8.75
N LEU A 48 7.31 -2.94 -8.45
CA LEU A 48 8.58 -2.81 -9.17
C LEU A 48 9.49 -4.03 -8.91
N GLU A 49 9.55 -4.51 -7.67
CA GLU A 49 10.37 -5.67 -7.28
C GLU A 49 9.74 -7.02 -7.69
N HIS A 50 8.41 -7.08 -7.81
CA HIS A 50 7.65 -8.30 -8.06
C HIS A 50 6.57 -8.10 -9.14
N PRO A 51 6.95 -7.93 -10.41
CA PRO A 51 6.03 -7.64 -11.52
C PRO A 51 4.95 -8.71 -11.72
N GLN A 52 5.22 -9.97 -11.38
CA GLN A 52 4.26 -11.06 -11.41
C GLN A 52 3.06 -10.87 -10.45
N GLN A 53 3.21 -10.02 -9.44
CA GLN A 53 2.18 -9.69 -8.46
C GLN A 53 1.70 -8.23 -8.57
N ALA A 54 2.19 -7.49 -9.57
CA ALA A 54 1.84 -6.08 -9.75
C ALA A 54 0.33 -5.85 -9.93
N GLY A 55 -0.35 -6.75 -10.66
CA GLY A 55 -1.79 -6.64 -10.91
C GLY A 55 -2.64 -6.71 -9.64
N ILE A 56 -2.34 -7.63 -8.71
CA ILE A 56 -3.12 -7.75 -7.47
C ILE A 56 -2.86 -6.56 -6.53
N VAL A 57 -1.64 -6.05 -6.49
CA VAL A 57 -1.28 -4.91 -5.65
C VAL A 57 -1.83 -3.60 -6.20
N MET A 58 -1.82 -3.41 -7.52
CA MET A 58 -2.47 -2.26 -8.17
C MET A 58 -3.97 -2.21 -7.86
N GLN A 59 -4.67 -3.33 -7.84
CA GLN A 59 -6.08 -3.37 -7.43
C GLN A 59 -6.26 -2.91 -5.98
N TRP A 60 -5.37 -3.31 -5.07
CA TRP A 60 -5.43 -2.90 -3.66
C TRP A 60 -5.17 -1.41 -3.44
N GLU A 61 -4.24 -0.83 -4.22
CA GLU A 61 -4.00 0.62 -4.19
C GLU A 61 -5.25 1.40 -4.62
N LEU A 62 -5.91 0.99 -5.71
CA LEU A 62 -7.15 1.62 -6.16
C LEU A 62 -8.24 1.54 -5.09
N GLU A 63 -8.43 0.39 -4.46
CA GLU A 63 -9.39 0.24 -3.36
C GLU A 63 -9.07 1.15 -2.16
N LEU A 64 -7.79 1.40 -1.86
CA LEU A 64 -7.39 2.35 -0.82
C LEU A 64 -7.70 3.78 -1.22
N LEU A 65 -7.37 4.18 -2.45
CA LEU A 65 -7.63 5.53 -2.94
C LEU A 65 -9.13 5.84 -2.97
N ASP A 66 -9.96 4.89 -3.39
CA ASP A 66 -11.43 5.00 -3.32
C ASP A 66 -11.93 5.16 -1.89
N SER A 67 -11.29 4.51 -0.92
CA SER A 67 -11.67 4.56 0.50
C SER A 67 -11.15 5.82 1.21
N PHE A 68 -10.09 6.44 0.71
CA PHE A 68 -9.40 7.58 1.30
C PHE A 68 -9.24 8.72 0.27
N PRO A 69 -10.34 9.38 -0.12
CA PRO A 69 -10.29 10.49 -1.08
C PRO A 69 -9.47 11.64 -0.50
N GLY A 70 -8.36 11.98 -1.16
CA GLY A 70 -7.42 13.02 -0.70
C GLY A 70 -6.01 12.52 -0.42
N VAL A 71 -5.78 11.20 -0.40
CA VAL A 71 -4.44 10.64 -0.53
C VAL A 71 -4.09 10.62 -2.02
N GLU A 72 -3.32 11.60 -2.48
CA GLU A 72 -2.81 11.59 -3.85
C GLU A 72 -1.81 10.43 -4.00
N GLN A 73 -1.90 9.68 -5.10
CA GLN A 73 -0.79 8.81 -5.47
C GLN A 73 0.44 9.70 -5.59
N PRO A 74 1.58 9.38 -4.95
CA PRO A 74 2.81 10.08 -5.25
C PRO A 74 2.97 9.95 -6.77
N ASP A 75 2.95 11.09 -7.47
CA ASP A 75 3.07 11.11 -8.92
C ASP A 75 4.13 10.08 -9.33
N ASP A 76 3.75 9.19 -10.23
CA ASP A 76 4.68 8.39 -11.03
C ASP A 76 5.44 9.40 -11.90
N GLN A 77 6.30 10.24 -11.30
CA GLN A 77 7.19 11.16 -11.99
C GLN A 77 8.27 10.30 -12.64
N ASN A 78 7.96 9.86 -13.85
CA ASN A 78 8.92 9.45 -14.85
C ASN A 78 8.69 10.26 -16.13
#